data_AF-X0YEG4-F1
#
_entry.id   AF-X0YEG4-F1
#
_cell.length_a   1.000
_cell.length_b   1.000
_cell.length_c   1.000
_cell.angle_alpha   90.00
_cell.angle_beta   90.00
_cell.angle_gamma   90.00
#
_symmetry.space_group_name_H-M   'P 1'
#
loop_
_entity.id
_entity.type
_entity.pdbx_description
1 polymer ?
#
loop_
_entity_poly.entity_id
_entity_poly.type
_entity_poly.pdbx_seq_one_letter_code
_entity_poly.pdbx_strand_id
1 'polypeptide(L)'
;MERVWNVVWEEMRVGAVVNGLQREELTEYPPFAVREALVNAVAHRDYRVRGRRIEVRMYSDRMEVISPGGLPGYITVDNIVEEHFSR
;
A
#
# COMPACT_ATOMS: atom_id res chain seq x y z
N MET A 1 -7.62 -9.66 0.24
CA MET A 1 -6.62 -8.83 0.95
C MET A 1 -5.48 -9.66 1.48
N GLU A 2 -5.75 -10.69 2.29
CA GLU A 2 -4.71 -11.55 2.89
C GLU A 2 -3.70 -12.15 1.89
N ARG A 3 -4.17 -12.68 0.75
CA ARG A 3 -3.26 -13.22 -0.28
C ARG A 3 -2.33 -12.16 -0.90
N VAL A 4 -2.81 -10.93 -1.10
CA VAL A 4 -1.98 -9.83 -1.65
C VAL A 4 -0.96 -9.39 -0.61
N TRP A 5 -1.39 -9.26 0.65
CA TRP A 5 -0.51 -8.98 1.77
C TRP A 5 0.63 -10.00 1.86
N ASN A 6 0.34 -11.29 1.77
CA ASN A 6 1.36 -12.33 1.86
C ASN A 6 2.39 -12.23 0.73
N VAL A 7 1.95 -12.01 -0.51
CA VAL A 7 2.87 -11.83 -1.64
C VAL A 7 3.75 -10.58 -1.47
N VAL A 8 3.16 -9.45 -1.08
CA VAL A 8 3.94 -8.22 -0.85
C VAL A 8 4.93 -8.41 0.30
N TRP A 9 4.52 -9.09 1.37
CA TRP A 9 5.38 -9.40 2.50
C TRP A 9 6.57 -10.30 2.15
N GLU A 10 6.34 -11.32 1.31
CA GLU A 10 7.39 -12.24 0.86
C GLU A 10 8.41 -11.56 -0.08
N GLU A 11 7.96 -10.61 -0.89
CA GLU A 11 8.84 -9.86 -1.81
C GLU A 11 9.57 -8.68 -1.13
N MET A 12 9.04 -8.18 -0.02
CA MET A 12 9.69 -7.11 0.75
C MET A 12 11.00 -7.61 1.37
N ARG A 13 12.05 -6.79 1.28
CA ARG A 13 13.31 -7.13 1.93
C ARG A 13 13.12 -7.07 3.44
N VAL A 14 13.50 -8.16 4.11
CA VAL A 14 13.56 -8.22 5.58
C VAL A 14 15.03 -8.39 5.97
N GLY A 15 15.61 -7.29 6.44
CA GLY A 15 16.92 -7.30 7.09
C GLY A 15 16.81 -7.77 8.54
N ALA A 16 17.96 -7.97 9.17
CA ALA A 16 18.02 -8.22 10.60
C ALA A 16 19.11 -7.35 11.23
N VAL A 17 18.76 -6.65 12.30
CA VAL A 17 19.70 -5.89 13.14
C VAL A 17 19.79 -6.61 14.48
N VAL A 18 21.00 -6.75 15.01
CA VAL A 18 21.23 -7.34 16.33
C VAL A 18 21.37 -6.20 17.33
N ASN A 19 20.38 -6.05 18.21
CA ASN A 19 20.42 -5.11 19.34
C ASN A 19 20.75 -5.90 20.61
N GLY A 20 22.02 -5.89 21.00
CA GLY A 20 22.51 -6.66 22.15
C GLY A 20 22.43 -8.17 21.90
N LEU A 21 21.52 -8.86 22.58
CA LEU A 21 21.27 -10.31 22.42
C LEU A 21 20.00 -10.63 21.62
N GLN A 22 19.23 -9.62 21.21
CA GLN A 22 18.00 -9.81 20.45
C GLN A 22 18.22 -9.48 18.97
N ARG A 23 17.70 -10.36 18.11
CA ARG A 23 17.60 -10.12 16.68
C ARG A 23 16.27 -9.44 16.39
N GLU A 24 16.32 -8.25 15.83
CA GLU A 24 15.16 -7.50 15.37
C GLU A 24 15.08 -7.56 13.85
N GLU A 25 13.90 -7.82 13.32
CA GLU A 25 13.63 -7.78 11.89
C GLU A 25 13.43 -6.33 11.44
N LEU A 26 14.19 -5.90 10.45
CA LEU A 26 14.05 -4.59 9.82
C LEU A 26 13.37 -4.78 8.47
N THR A 27 12.11 -4.39 8.40
CA THR A 27 11.32 -4.43 7.16
C THR A 27 11.63 -3.24 6.27
N GLU A 28 11.64 -3.45 4.95
CA GLU A 28 11.89 -2.38 3.95
C GLU A 28 10.89 -1.21 4.06
N TYR A 29 9.64 -1.52 4.38
CA TYR A 29 8.58 -0.54 4.64
C TYR A 29 7.85 -0.92 5.93
N PRO A 30 7.32 0.05 6.69
CA PRO A 30 6.49 -0.24 7.85
C PRO A 30 5.29 -1.14 7.46
N PRO A 31 5.09 -2.29 8.10
CA PRO A 31 4.05 -3.25 7.73
C PRO A 31 2.66 -2.61 7.73
N PHE A 32 2.40 -1.73 8.71
CA PHE A 32 1.16 -0.97 8.83
C PHE A 32 0.91 -0.06 7.62
N ALA A 33 1.92 0.68 7.16
CA ALA A 33 1.78 1.60 6.04
C ALA A 33 1.46 0.85 4.73
N VAL A 34 2.09 -0.30 4.51
CA VAL A 34 1.82 -1.15 3.34
C VAL A 34 0.40 -1.71 3.39
N ARG A 35 -0.05 -2.20 4.56
CA ARG A 35 -1.45 -2.66 4.72
C ARG A 35 -2.44 -1.56 4.42
N GLU A 36 -2.22 -0.37 4.97
CA GLU A 36 -3.10 0.78 4.80
C GLU A 36 -3.16 1.22 3.33
N ALA A 37 -2.01 1.27 2.63
CA ALA A 37 -1.98 1.57 1.20
C ALA A 37 -2.80 0.57 0.37
N LEU A 38 -2.71 -0.73 0.68
CA LEU A 38 -3.51 -1.77 0.03
C LEU A 38 -5.01 -1.63 0.35
N VAL A 39 -5.36 -1.33 1.60
CA VAL A 39 -6.75 -1.10 2.03
C VAL A 39 -7.32 0.10 1.28
N ASN A 40 -6.61 1.23 1.23
CA ASN A 40 -7.03 2.42 0.52
C ASN A 40 -7.22 2.16 -0.98
N ALA A 41 -6.32 1.39 -1.59
CA ALA A 41 -6.45 1.01 -2.99
C ALA A 41 -7.74 0.20 -3.27
N VAL A 42 -8.16 -0.67 -2.34
CA VAL A 42 -9.37 -1.49 -2.48
C VAL A 42 -10.64 -0.71 -2.12
N ALA A 43 -10.59 0.08 -1.05
CA ALA A 43 -11.72 0.85 -0.55
C ALA A 43 -12.12 1.97 -1.51
N HIS A 44 -11.15 2.66 -2.12
CA HIS A 44 -11.41 3.80 -3.01
C HIS A 44 -11.38 3.45 -4.52
N ARG A 45 -11.27 2.17 -4.87
CA ARG A 45 -11.29 1.73 -6.27
C ARG A 45 -12.59 2.10 -6.97
N ASP A 46 -12.51 2.65 -8.18
CA ASP A 46 -13.69 2.80 -9.04
C ASP A 46 -14.09 1.46 -9.68
N TYR A 47 -15.07 0.79 -9.07
CA TYR A 47 -15.56 -0.50 -9.56
C TYR A 47 -16.33 -0.44 -10.88
N ARG A 48 -16.67 0.77 -11.37
CA ARG A 48 -17.30 0.93 -12.69
C ARG A 48 -16.29 0.78 -13.83
N VAL A 49 -15.00 1.04 -13.56
CA VAL A 49 -13.92 0.85 -14.53
C VAL A 49 -13.64 -0.65 -14.67
N ARG A 50 -14.15 -1.23 -15.77
CA ARG A 50 -13.93 -2.64 -16.14
C ARG A 50 -12.57 -2.82 -16.81
N GLY A 51 -12.00 -4.01 -16.71
CA GLY A 51 -10.74 -4.38 -17.38
C GLY A 51 -9.45 -3.89 -16.70
N ARG A 52 -9.52 -2.91 -15.80
CA ARG A 52 -8.34 -2.46 -15.01
C ARG A 52 -8.38 -3.03 -13.59
N ARG A 53 -7.22 -3.43 -13.06
CA ARG A 53 -7.08 -3.98 -11.70
C ARG A 53 -6.27 -3.02 -10.84
N ILE A 54 -6.27 -3.25 -9.53
CA ILE A 54 -5.25 -2.64 -8.67
C ILE A 54 -3.91 -3.27 -9.02
N GLU A 55 -2.90 -2.45 -9.22
CA GLU A 55 -1.55 -2.86 -9.56
C GLU A 55 -0.63 -2.48 -8.40
N VAL A 56 0.14 -3.45 -7.91
CA VAL A 56 1.22 -3.21 -6.95
C VAL A 56 2.53 -3.46 -7.69
N ARG A 57 3.39 -2.45 -7.74
CA ARG A 57 4.68 -2.50 -8.43
C ARG A 57 5.78 -2.25 -7.41
N MET A 58 6.75 -3.15 -7.35
CA MET A 58 7.89 -3.03 -6.45
C MET A 58 9.15 -2.82 -7.30
N TYR A 59 9.82 -1.70 -7.04
CA TYR A 59 11.10 -1.33 -7.62
C TYR A 59 12.17 -1.42 -6.53
N SER A 60 13.44 -1.32 -6.92
CA SER A 60 14.56 -1.36 -5.98
C SER A 60 14.59 -0.21 -4.97
N ASP A 61 13.89 0.89 -5.26
CA ASP A 61 13.90 2.16 -4.54
C ASP A 61 12.52 2.61 -4.05
N ARG A 62 11.44 1.97 -4.51
CA ARG A 62 10.07 2.36 -4.14
C ARG A 62 9.03 1.27 -4.40
N MET A 63 7.89 1.40 -3.75
CA MET A 63 6.67 0.66 -4.03
C MET A 63 5.59 1.62 -4.57
N GLU A 64 4.91 1.23 -5.65
CA GLU A 64 3.76 1.95 -6.20
C GLU A 64 2.49 1.09 -6.06
N VAL A 65 1.42 1.66 -5.50
CA VAL A 65 0.09 1.04 -5.42
C VAL A 65 -0.87 1.89 -6.26
N ILE A 66 -1.32 1.34 -7.38
CA ILE A 66 -2.12 2.04 -8.38
C ILE A 66 -3.52 1.42 -8.42
N SER A 67 -4.55 2.18 -8.08
CA SER A 67 -5.95 1.75 -8.18
C SER A 67 -6.67 2.43 -9.36
N PRO A 68 -7.59 1.74 -10.06
CA PRO A 68 -8.39 2.36 -11.11
C PRO A 68 -9.29 3.47 -10.56
N GLY A 69 -9.24 4.63 -11.20
CA GLY A 69 -10.01 5.81 -10.80
C GLY A 69 -9.11 7.03 -10.71
N GLY A 70 -9.54 7.98 -9.87
CA GLY A 70 -8.81 9.19 -9.52
C GLY A 70 -9.33 9.67 -8.17
N LEU A 71 -8.96 10.88 -7.76
CA LEU A 71 -9.47 11.44 -6.50
C LEU A 71 -11.00 11.55 -6.54
N PRO A 72 -11.72 11.17 -5.47
CA PRO A 72 -13.17 11.19 -5.46
C PRO A 72 -13.74 12.59 -5.22
N GLY A 73 -14.82 12.95 -5.92
CA GLY A 73 -15.57 14.19 -5.64
C GLY A 73 -14.71 15.46 -5.69
N TYR A 74 -14.65 16.17 -4.55
CA TYR A 74 -13.88 17.40 -4.36
C TYR A 74 -12.50 17.18 -3.72
N ILE A 75 -12.07 15.92 -3.56
CA ILE A 75 -10.75 15.60 -3.04
C ILE A 75 -9.67 16.06 -4.02
N THR A 76 -8.69 16.78 -3.51
CA THR A 76 -7.48 17.23 -4.18
C THR A 76 -6.26 16.60 -3.49
N VAL A 77 -5.08 16.75 -4.10
CA VAL A 77 -3.83 16.30 -3.47
C VAL A 77 -3.58 17.04 -2.15
N ASP A 78 -4.04 18.29 -2.04
CA ASP A 78 -3.82 19.14 -0.88
C ASP A 78 -4.69 18.76 0.33
N ASN A 79 -5.88 18.17 0.11
CA ASN A 79 -6.83 17.85 1.19
C ASN A 79 -6.97 16.34 1.50
N ILE A 80 -6.33 15.46 0.74
CA ILE A 80 -6.50 13.99 0.85
C ILE A 80 -6.10 13.42 2.22
N VAL A 81 -5.27 14.13 2.99
CA VAL A 81 -4.83 13.69 4.33
C VAL A 81 -5.88 14.02 5.40
N GLU A 82 -6.58 15.14 5.24
CA GLU A 82 -7.56 15.63 6.23
C GLU A 82 -8.95 15.05 5.94
N GLU A 83 -9.31 14.97 4.66
CA GLU A 83 -10.63 14.57 4.21
C GLU A 83 -10.68 13.07 3.90
N HIS A 84 -11.60 12.37 4.56
CA HIS A 84 -11.75 10.92 4.45
C HIS A 84 -13.04 10.60 3.67
N PHE A 85 -13.01 10.71 2.34
CA PHE A 85 -14.15 10.42 1.47
C PHE A 85 -14.00 9.09 0.71
N SER A 86 -14.88 8.13 0.98
CA SER A 86 -15.00 6.86 0.24
C SER A 86 -16.09 6.92 -0.83
N ARG A 87 -15.87 6.26 -1.98
CA ARG A 87 -16.85 6.18 -3.09
C ARG A 87 -17.87 5.05 -2.89
#